data_AF-A0AAJ7FIP2-F1
#
_entry.id   AF-A0AAJ7FIP2-F1
#
_cell.length_a   1.000
_cell.length_b   1.000
_cell.length_c   1.000
_cell.angle_alpha   90.00
_cell.angle_beta   90.00
_cell.angle_gamma   90.00
#
_symmetry.space_group_name_H-M   'P 1'
#
loop_
_entity.id
_entity.type
_entity.pdbx_description
1 polymer ?
#
loop_
_entity_poly.entity_id
_entity_poly.type
_entity_poly.pdbx_seq_one_letter_code
_entity_poly.pdbx_strand_id
1 'polypeptide(L)'
;MWFLTVFPVLLLAIHLPNIKSEWHGDAGPWVIATEGEVWPRPARNWTFDEFYLLRYSNFQILYDGYCDITLRAIHRYTHIIFAHTRSARKVNKNKPKKNFSNDPAFKGFIKTLNIEGPTSDCKDLLPTLYADEHYVLNINRTGDEATLSSETTWGILRGLETFSQLLTPSGSGAYLKIRRQVIIDGPRLPHRGLLLDTSRHYLPLADIRLTLDAMSYNKLNVLHWHIVDDNSFPYQSETYPNLSKEGAYHSSMVYSIANINDIIQYARLRGIWVIPEFDTPGHTRSWGNAYPELLTTCYNSTGQPNGRLGPIDPTKDSVYSFISTLFTEVVQVFPGSYLHLGGDEVPFSCWASNPDIIKYMDSQKLGRNFAKLEEQYIHKVLDIVSALNTTAIVWQEVFDNGVSLPNSTIVHVWTGSWKTELSKITAAGHPVLLSACWYLDHTAEGGDWKKFYVCDPMDFPGFNTSRLMLGGEACMWGEFVDKNNIHPRIWPRASAAAERLWSEFADDLDTAARRLEEHACRMNRRGIPAQPPNGSGFCVV
;
A
#
# COMPACT_ATOMS: atom_id res chain seq x y z
N MET A 1 -24.82 -66.16 46.79
CA MET A 1 -23.36 -66.12 47.01
C MET A 1 -22.75 -65.37 45.84
N TRP A 2 -22.05 -64.29 46.16
CA TRP A 2 -21.48 -63.32 45.24
C TRP A 2 -20.35 -63.93 44.42
N PHE A 3 -20.36 -63.75 43.11
CA PHE A 3 -19.16 -63.91 42.28
C PHE A 3 -18.91 -62.61 41.52
N LEU A 4 -17.87 -61.90 41.96
CA LEU A 4 -17.33 -60.72 41.30
C LEU A 4 -16.81 -61.11 39.91
N THR A 5 -17.29 -60.39 38.89
CA THR A 5 -16.71 -60.34 37.57
C THR A 5 -15.43 -59.50 37.59
N VAL A 6 -14.29 -60.17 37.44
CA VAL A 6 -12.98 -59.54 37.25
C VAL A 6 -12.83 -59.22 35.75
N PHE A 7 -12.86 -57.93 35.40
CA PHE A 7 -12.41 -57.46 34.10
C PHE A 7 -10.87 -57.43 34.07
N PRO A 8 -10.21 -58.02 33.06
CA PRO A 8 -8.77 -57.87 32.90
C PRO A 8 -8.47 -56.47 32.35
N VAL A 9 -7.71 -55.69 33.12
CA VAL A 9 -7.07 -54.46 32.65
C VAL A 9 -5.98 -54.87 31.68
N LEU A 10 -6.27 -54.80 30.38
CA LEU A 10 -5.23 -54.81 29.35
C LEU A 10 -4.52 -53.46 29.42
N LEU A 11 -3.31 -53.46 29.98
CA LEU A 11 -2.33 -52.39 29.79
C LEU A 11 -1.97 -52.33 28.30
N LEU A 12 -2.76 -51.59 27.53
CA LEU A 12 -2.31 -51.08 26.24
C LEU A 12 -1.16 -50.13 26.54
N ALA A 13 0.06 -50.62 26.34
CA ALA A 13 1.22 -49.76 26.13
C ALA A 13 0.86 -48.84 24.95
N ILE A 14 0.42 -47.62 25.27
CA ILE A 14 0.38 -46.54 24.31
C ILE A 14 1.84 -46.39 23.89
N HIS A 15 2.17 -46.88 22.69
CA HIS A 15 3.29 -46.37 21.93
C HIS A 15 3.02 -44.88 21.75
N LEU A 16 3.44 -44.09 22.74
CA LEU A 16 3.83 -42.72 22.49
C LEU A 16 4.86 -42.87 21.38
N PRO A 17 4.60 -42.38 20.15
CA PRO A 17 5.68 -42.28 19.20
C PRO A 17 6.76 -41.52 19.95
N ASN A 18 7.95 -42.12 20.02
CA ASN A 18 9.15 -41.41 20.42
C ASN A 18 9.13 -40.10 19.63
N ILE A 19 8.73 -39.01 20.29
CA ILE A 19 9.04 -37.67 19.82
C ILE A 19 10.54 -37.61 20.02
N LYS A 20 11.27 -38.19 19.06
CA LYS A 20 12.66 -37.86 18.86
C LYS A 20 12.64 -36.35 18.72
N SER A 21 13.27 -35.71 19.69
CA SER A 21 13.66 -34.32 19.60
C SER A 21 14.64 -34.18 18.43
N GLU A 22 14.13 -34.15 17.21
CA GLU A 22 14.85 -33.73 16.00
C GLU A 22 14.76 -32.21 15.82
N TRP A 23 14.57 -31.45 16.91
CA TRP A 23 14.51 -29.99 16.85
C TRP A 23 15.89 -29.32 16.69
N HIS A 24 17.01 -30.04 16.85
CA HIS A 24 18.31 -29.40 17.08
C HIS A 24 19.53 -30.14 16.48
N GLY A 25 19.51 -30.47 15.18
CA GLY A 25 20.74 -30.86 14.45
C GLY A 25 21.39 -29.71 13.67
N ASP A 26 20.57 -28.74 13.27
CA ASP A 26 20.79 -27.88 12.10
C ASP A 26 20.01 -26.55 12.26
N ALA A 27 20.09 -25.94 13.44
CA ALA A 27 19.42 -24.68 13.80
C ALA A 27 20.01 -23.44 13.08
N GLY A 28 19.98 -23.44 11.74
CA GLY A 28 20.30 -22.32 10.87
C GLY A 28 19.06 -21.51 10.48
N PRO A 29 19.23 -20.40 9.75
CA PRO A 29 18.11 -19.65 9.21
C PRO A 29 17.30 -20.54 8.25
N TRP A 30 15.97 -20.39 8.25
CA TRP A 30 15.10 -21.15 7.33
C TRP A 30 15.37 -20.83 5.86
N VAL A 31 15.79 -19.59 5.60
CA VAL A 31 16.11 -19.08 4.27
C VAL A 31 17.41 -18.29 4.35
N ILE A 32 18.34 -18.55 3.42
CA ILE A 32 19.56 -17.75 3.28
C ILE A 32 19.26 -16.56 2.38
N ALA A 33 19.21 -15.37 3.00
CA ALA A 33 19.00 -14.10 2.30
C ALA A 33 19.98 -13.91 1.14
N THR A 34 19.50 -13.28 0.08
CA THR A 34 20.35 -12.84 -1.03
C THR A 34 21.32 -11.74 -0.61
N GLU A 35 22.28 -11.44 -1.49
CA GLU A 35 23.18 -10.30 -1.32
C GLU A 35 23.12 -9.40 -2.57
N GLY A 36 22.44 -8.26 -2.43
CA GLY A 36 22.35 -7.22 -3.43
C GLY A 36 21.35 -7.54 -4.54
N GLU A 37 20.33 -8.34 -4.24
CA GLU A 37 19.24 -8.60 -5.16
C GLU A 37 18.06 -7.66 -4.88
N VAL A 38 17.40 -7.23 -5.95
CA VAL A 38 16.46 -6.10 -5.89
C VAL A 38 15.05 -6.60 -5.56
N TRP A 39 14.33 -5.81 -4.77
CA TRP A 39 12.90 -5.94 -4.48
C TRP A 39 12.21 -4.57 -4.69
N PRO A 40 11.16 -4.45 -5.54
CA PRO A 40 10.69 -5.45 -6.51
C PRO A 40 11.74 -5.87 -7.56
N ARG A 41 11.62 -7.08 -8.10
CA ARG A 41 12.46 -7.60 -9.18
C ARG A 41 12.32 -6.73 -10.46
N PRO A 42 13.43 -6.23 -11.02
CA PRO A 42 13.38 -5.44 -12.24
C PRO A 42 12.89 -6.23 -13.46
N ALA A 43 12.26 -5.54 -14.42
CA ALA A 43 11.81 -6.15 -15.67
C ALA A 43 12.95 -6.83 -16.45
N ARG A 44 14.10 -6.14 -16.61
CA ARG A 44 15.29 -6.71 -17.25
C ARG A 44 16.55 -6.38 -16.44
N ASN A 45 17.35 -7.40 -16.18
CA ASN A 45 18.65 -7.28 -15.50
C ASN A 45 19.68 -8.21 -16.16
N TRP A 46 20.81 -7.64 -16.57
CA TRP A 46 21.99 -8.38 -16.99
C TRP A 46 23.11 -8.18 -15.98
N THR A 47 23.40 -9.22 -15.20
CA THR A 47 24.46 -9.21 -14.19
C THR A 47 25.71 -9.92 -14.70
N PHE A 48 26.89 -9.41 -14.34
CA PHE A 48 28.19 -9.98 -14.68
C PHE A 48 28.99 -10.30 -13.40
N ASP A 49 29.99 -11.17 -13.50
CA ASP A 49 30.84 -11.56 -12.36
C ASP A 49 31.71 -10.41 -11.83
N GLU A 50 32.01 -9.45 -12.71
CA GLU A 50 32.82 -8.27 -12.42
C GLU A 50 32.17 -7.40 -11.33
N PHE A 51 32.97 -6.84 -10.42
CA PHE A 51 32.46 -5.99 -9.33
C PHE A 51 33.37 -4.81 -9.01
N TYR A 52 32.77 -3.83 -8.34
CA TYR A 52 33.42 -2.64 -7.85
C TYR A 52 33.24 -2.50 -6.35
N LEU A 53 34.15 -1.74 -5.74
CA LEU A 53 34.00 -1.28 -4.36
C LEU A 53 33.57 0.18 -4.33
N LEU A 54 32.77 0.54 -3.33
CA LEU A 54 32.36 1.90 -3.07
C LEU A 54 32.82 2.30 -1.67
N ARG A 55 33.50 3.44 -1.58
CA ARG A 55 33.89 4.09 -0.32
C ARG A 55 33.10 5.38 -0.20
N TYR A 56 32.20 5.44 0.78
CA TYR A 56 31.30 6.58 0.97
C TYR A 56 32.00 7.94 1.01
N SER A 57 33.17 8.05 1.66
CA SER A 57 33.90 9.32 1.77
C SER A 57 34.33 9.93 0.43
N ASN A 58 34.36 9.13 -0.63
CA ASN A 58 34.80 9.52 -1.97
C ASN A 58 33.72 9.29 -3.02
N PHE A 59 32.49 8.94 -2.61
CA PHE A 59 31.38 8.68 -3.51
C PHE A 59 30.45 9.89 -3.58
N GLN A 60 30.00 10.22 -4.79
CA GLN A 60 29.08 11.33 -5.04
C GLN A 60 27.95 10.89 -5.97
N ILE A 61 26.76 11.46 -5.79
CA ILE A 61 25.66 11.36 -6.74
C ILE A 61 25.58 12.73 -7.42
N LEU A 62 25.79 12.75 -8.74
CA LEU A 62 25.85 13.98 -9.54
C LEU A 62 24.56 14.13 -10.35
N TYR A 63 23.99 15.33 -10.32
CA TYR A 63 22.77 15.69 -11.04
C TYR A 63 22.84 17.17 -11.41
N ASP A 64 22.66 17.48 -12.69
CA ASP A 64 22.76 18.83 -13.25
C ASP A 64 21.37 19.46 -13.48
N GLY A 65 20.47 19.31 -12.51
CA GLY A 65 19.10 19.82 -12.61
C GLY A 65 18.60 20.45 -11.31
N TYR A 66 17.45 21.13 -11.43
CA TYR A 66 16.88 21.95 -10.35
C TYR A 66 15.65 21.35 -9.68
N CYS A 67 15.23 20.15 -10.09
CA CYS A 67 14.03 19.50 -9.56
C CYS A 67 14.18 19.17 -8.07
N ASP A 68 13.32 19.74 -7.23
CA ASP A 68 13.35 19.59 -5.78
C ASP A 68 13.14 18.14 -5.32
N ILE A 69 12.26 17.39 -6.00
CA ILE A 69 12.04 15.96 -5.76
C ILE A 69 13.36 15.18 -5.93
N THR A 70 14.05 15.36 -7.06
CA THR A 70 15.30 14.66 -7.36
C THR A 70 16.41 15.06 -6.38
N LEU A 71 16.56 16.36 -6.09
CA LEU A 71 17.56 16.85 -5.14
C LEU A 71 17.34 16.31 -3.72
N ARG A 72 16.08 16.28 -3.24
CA ARG A 72 15.71 15.69 -1.94
C ARG A 72 15.94 14.18 -1.92
N ALA A 73 15.70 13.49 -3.03
CA ALA A 73 15.99 12.06 -3.16
C ALA A 73 17.49 11.78 -3.10
N ILE A 74 18.32 12.55 -3.81
CA ILE A 74 19.78 12.43 -3.74
C ILE A 74 20.27 12.59 -2.30
N HIS A 75 19.78 13.61 -1.59
CA HIS A 75 20.11 13.81 -0.19
C HIS A 75 19.72 12.59 0.67
N ARG A 76 18.50 12.08 0.51
CA ARG A 76 18.00 10.90 1.24
C ARG A 76 18.83 9.65 0.94
N TYR A 77 19.08 9.33 -0.33
CA TYR A 77 19.84 8.13 -0.71
C TYR A 77 21.31 8.23 -0.34
N THR A 78 21.90 9.43 -0.30
CA THR A 78 23.24 9.64 0.26
C THR A 78 23.29 9.21 1.74
N HIS A 79 22.25 9.53 2.53
CA HIS A 79 22.15 9.09 3.93
C HIS A 79 21.93 7.57 4.06
N ILE A 80 21.13 6.97 3.17
CA ILE A 80 20.92 5.51 3.13
C ILE A 80 22.24 4.78 2.83
N ILE A 81 22.99 5.24 1.82
CA ILE A 81 24.31 4.68 1.47
C ILE A 81 25.29 4.83 2.65
N PHE A 82 25.28 5.98 3.33
CA PHE A 82 26.07 6.15 4.55
C PHE A 82 25.70 5.12 5.62
N ALA A 83 24.40 4.92 5.88
CA ALA A 83 23.93 3.91 6.82
C ALA A 83 24.40 2.49 6.41
N HIS A 84 24.34 2.15 5.13
CA HIS A 84 24.87 0.88 4.61
C HIS A 84 26.36 0.70 4.94
N THR A 85 27.19 1.74 4.86
CA THR A 85 28.62 1.62 5.25
C THR A 85 28.83 1.32 6.73
N ARG A 86 27.97 1.88 7.61
CA ARG A 86 28.00 1.57 9.04
C ARG A 86 27.61 0.12 9.30
N SER A 87 26.56 -0.37 8.64
CA SER A 87 26.16 -1.77 8.71
C SER A 87 27.24 -2.70 8.15
N ALA A 88 27.89 -2.35 7.04
CA ALA A 88 29.01 -3.12 6.50
C ALA A 88 30.17 -3.24 7.51
N ARG A 89 30.51 -2.15 8.20
CA ARG A 89 31.54 -2.18 9.26
C ARG A 89 31.15 -3.12 10.42
N LYS A 90 29.87 -3.14 10.82
CA LYS A 90 29.36 -4.07 11.85
C LYS A 90 29.43 -5.52 11.37
N VAL A 91 28.93 -5.80 10.17
CA VAL A 91 28.93 -7.15 9.54
C VAL A 91 30.34 -7.69 9.36
N ASN A 92 31.31 -6.82 9.08
CA ASN A 92 32.70 -7.19 8.87
C ASN A 92 33.55 -7.12 10.14
N LYS A 93 32.95 -6.83 11.31
CA LYS A 93 33.68 -6.82 12.57
C LYS A 93 34.31 -8.19 12.79
N ASN A 94 35.61 -8.21 13.11
CA ASN A 94 36.42 -9.40 13.30
C ASN A 94 36.65 -10.29 12.04
N LYS A 95 36.19 -9.87 10.85
CA LYS A 95 36.58 -10.55 9.60
C LYS A 95 37.99 -10.11 9.17
N PRO A 96 38.82 -11.02 8.62
CA PRO A 96 40.13 -10.65 8.11
C PRO A 96 39.99 -9.67 6.94
N LYS A 97 40.95 -8.74 6.82
CA LYS A 97 40.97 -7.82 5.67
C LYS A 97 41.21 -8.62 4.40
N LYS A 98 40.30 -8.50 3.43
CA LYS A 98 40.48 -9.07 2.09
C LYS A 98 41.32 -8.14 1.21
N ASN A 99 42.25 -8.72 0.45
CA ASN A 99 42.95 -8.04 -0.63
C ASN A 99 42.25 -8.34 -1.95
N PHE A 100 41.46 -7.38 -2.46
CA PHE A 100 40.68 -7.55 -3.69
C PHE A 100 41.52 -7.43 -4.97
N SER A 101 42.75 -6.91 -4.90
CA SER A 101 43.61 -6.72 -6.07
C SER A 101 43.99 -8.03 -6.78
N ASN A 102 43.90 -9.17 -6.09
CA ASN A 102 44.18 -10.49 -6.66
C ASN A 102 42.93 -11.15 -7.29
N ASP A 103 41.75 -10.55 -7.13
CA ASP A 103 40.51 -11.06 -7.70
C ASP A 103 40.34 -10.53 -9.12
N PRO A 104 40.37 -11.38 -10.17
CA PRO A 104 40.24 -10.93 -11.55
C PRO A 104 38.88 -10.27 -11.87
N ALA A 105 37.85 -10.52 -11.04
CA ALA A 105 36.56 -9.89 -11.16
C ALA A 105 36.54 -8.46 -10.57
N PHE A 106 37.50 -8.09 -9.72
CA PHE A 106 37.58 -6.74 -9.16
C PHE A 106 38.03 -5.72 -10.23
N LYS A 107 37.20 -4.69 -10.47
CA LYS A 107 37.44 -3.66 -11.49
C LYS A 107 37.78 -2.28 -10.95
N GLY A 108 37.88 -2.13 -9.63
CA GLY A 108 38.27 -0.88 -8.99
C GLY A 108 37.16 -0.27 -8.15
N PHE A 109 37.18 1.06 -8.05
CA PHE A 109 36.25 1.80 -7.20
C PHE A 109 35.26 2.61 -8.02
N ILE A 110 33.97 2.54 -7.67
CA ILE A 110 32.97 3.49 -8.16
C ILE A 110 33.00 4.72 -7.26
N LYS A 111 33.15 5.90 -7.88
CA LYS A 111 33.22 7.22 -7.25
C LYS A 111 31.99 8.06 -7.55
N THR A 112 31.31 7.85 -8.67
CA THR A 112 30.16 8.66 -9.05
C THR A 112 28.96 7.82 -9.48
N LEU A 113 27.77 8.31 -9.16
CA LEU A 113 26.53 7.96 -9.84
C LEU A 113 26.03 9.22 -10.56
N ASN A 114 26.10 9.22 -11.88
CA ASN A 114 25.62 10.31 -12.72
C ASN A 114 24.14 10.11 -13.02
N ILE A 115 23.32 11.11 -12.71
CA ILE A 115 21.88 11.13 -12.98
C ILE A 115 21.62 11.91 -14.27
N GLU A 116 21.02 11.24 -15.24
CA GLU A 116 20.58 11.81 -16.52
C GLU A 116 19.05 11.85 -16.55
N GLY A 117 18.46 13.04 -16.45
CA GLY A 117 17.01 13.19 -16.47
C GLY A 117 16.59 14.65 -16.58
N PRO A 118 15.31 14.97 -16.31
CA PRO A 118 14.80 16.33 -16.42
C PRO A 118 15.63 17.33 -15.62
N THR A 119 16.01 18.44 -16.25
CA THR A 119 16.85 19.48 -15.62
C THR A 119 16.03 20.67 -15.11
N SER A 120 14.78 20.82 -15.55
CA SER A 120 13.88 21.89 -15.12
C SER A 120 13.46 21.77 -13.66
N ASP A 121 12.95 22.87 -13.09
CA ASP A 121 12.22 22.83 -11.82
C ASP A 121 10.97 21.93 -11.94
N CYS A 122 10.55 21.36 -10.82
CA CYS A 122 9.45 20.42 -10.69
C CYS A 122 8.63 20.65 -9.40
N LYS A 123 8.72 21.85 -8.80
CA LYS A 123 8.06 22.19 -7.53
C LYS A 123 6.56 21.87 -7.49
N ASP A 124 5.87 22.13 -8.60
CA ASP A 124 4.42 21.92 -8.74
C ASP A 124 4.06 20.58 -9.41
N LEU A 125 5.07 19.73 -9.68
CA LEU A 125 4.87 18.44 -10.33
C LEU A 125 4.24 17.45 -9.33
N LEU A 126 3.03 16.99 -9.65
CA LEU A 126 2.33 15.94 -8.91
C LEU A 126 2.41 14.60 -9.65
N PRO A 127 2.50 13.48 -8.91
CA PRO A 127 2.34 12.16 -9.51
C PRO A 127 0.93 12.03 -10.11
N THR A 128 0.83 11.33 -11.24
CA THR A 128 -0.42 11.02 -11.92
C THR A 128 -0.49 9.52 -12.20
N LEU A 129 -1.68 9.01 -12.49
CA LEU A 129 -1.89 7.58 -12.77
C LEU A 129 -0.95 7.06 -13.87
N TYR A 130 -0.74 7.83 -14.94
CA TYR A 130 0.12 7.45 -16.07
C TYR A 130 1.50 8.13 -16.05
N ALA A 131 1.96 8.54 -14.88
CA ALA A 131 3.32 9.04 -14.72
C ALA A 131 4.33 7.98 -15.20
N ASP A 132 5.22 8.35 -16.11
CA ASP A 132 6.26 7.42 -16.57
C ASP A 132 7.30 7.20 -15.46
N GLU A 133 7.48 5.95 -15.04
CA GLU A 133 8.39 5.54 -13.97
C GLU A 133 9.56 4.68 -14.49
N HIS A 134 9.78 4.63 -15.81
CA HIS A 134 10.84 3.85 -16.41
C HIS A 134 12.22 4.45 -16.17
N TYR A 135 13.22 3.61 -15.99
CA TYR A 135 14.61 4.03 -15.84
C TYR A 135 15.60 2.99 -16.37
N VAL A 136 16.81 3.45 -16.64
CA VAL A 136 17.96 2.61 -16.98
C VAL A 136 19.06 2.86 -15.96
N LEU A 137 19.53 1.80 -15.31
CA LEU A 137 20.68 1.86 -14.40
C LEU A 137 21.83 1.05 -14.98
N ASN A 138 22.98 1.69 -15.18
CA ASN A 138 24.14 1.08 -15.79
C ASN A 138 25.36 1.18 -14.87
N ILE A 139 25.85 0.02 -14.42
CA ILE A 139 27.14 -0.12 -13.75
C ILE A 139 28.14 -0.59 -14.82
N ASN A 140 28.87 0.36 -15.41
CA ASN A 140 29.70 0.13 -16.59
C ASN A 140 30.89 -0.81 -16.34
N ARG A 141 31.52 -1.31 -17.43
CA ARG A 141 32.74 -2.15 -17.37
C ARG A 141 34.03 -1.34 -17.21
N THR A 142 34.03 -0.11 -17.68
CA THR A 142 35.21 0.74 -17.79
C THR A 142 34.88 2.09 -17.18
N GLY A 143 35.62 2.47 -16.14
CA GLY A 143 35.44 3.74 -15.45
C GLY A 143 35.15 3.56 -13.96
N ASP A 144 35.13 4.68 -13.26
CA ASP A 144 34.74 4.82 -11.85
C ASP A 144 33.33 5.42 -11.71
N GLU A 145 32.52 5.35 -12.76
CA GLU A 145 31.21 6.00 -12.84
C GLU A 145 30.09 4.98 -13.14
N ALA A 146 28.98 5.12 -12.43
CA ALA A 146 27.70 4.50 -12.74
C ALA A 146 26.74 5.57 -13.31
N THR A 147 25.77 5.16 -14.12
CA THR A 147 24.77 6.08 -14.70
C THR A 147 23.36 5.61 -14.37
N LEU A 148 22.49 6.54 -13.99
CA LEU A 148 21.06 6.36 -13.86
C LEU A 148 20.34 7.34 -14.79
N SER A 149 19.61 6.83 -15.79
CA SER A 149 18.92 7.64 -16.79
C SER A 149 17.41 7.42 -16.73
N SER A 150 16.61 8.48 -16.84
CA SER A 150 15.14 8.42 -16.98
C SER A 150 14.58 9.70 -17.61
N GLU A 151 13.52 9.57 -18.40
CA GLU A 151 12.78 10.70 -18.98
C GLU A 151 12.04 11.53 -17.92
N THR A 152 11.78 10.97 -16.74
CA THR A 152 11.07 11.66 -15.67
C THR A 152 11.80 11.58 -14.35
N THR A 153 11.49 12.53 -13.47
CA THR A 153 11.94 12.47 -12.08
C THR A 153 11.42 11.24 -11.34
N TRP A 154 10.26 10.69 -11.73
CA TRP A 154 9.69 9.53 -11.07
C TRP A 154 10.54 8.28 -11.32
N GLY A 155 10.98 8.04 -12.55
CA GLY A 155 11.91 6.95 -12.84
C GLY A 155 13.26 7.11 -12.13
N ILE A 156 13.76 8.35 -11.98
CA ILE A 156 14.95 8.62 -11.14
C ILE A 156 14.74 8.19 -9.69
N LEU A 157 13.58 8.45 -9.08
CA LEU A 157 13.28 7.97 -7.72
C LEU A 157 13.34 6.44 -7.61
N ARG A 158 12.79 5.74 -8.61
CA ARG A 158 12.75 4.26 -8.64
C ARG A 158 14.14 3.67 -8.87
N GLY A 159 14.92 4.28 -9.76
CA GLY A 159 16.30 3.86 -10.03
C GLY A 159 17.26 4.12 -8.88
N LEU A 160 17.07 5.21 -8.12
CA LEU A 160 17.83 5.46 -6.89
C LEU A 160 17.55 4.40 -5.81
N GLU A 161 16.29 3.98 -5.67
CA GLU A 161 15.95 2.85 -4.77
C GLU A 161 16.71 1.60 -5.19
N THR A 162 16.60 1.23 -6.48
CA THR A 162 17.29 0.06 -7.04
C THR A 162 18.80 0.14 -6.83
N PHE A 163 19.45 1.25 -7.15
CA PHE A 163 20.89 1.44 -6.93
C PHE A 163 21.27 1.22 -5.46
N SER A 164 20.48 1.74 -4.52
CA SER A 164 20.74 1.58 -3.10
C SER A 164 20.70 0.11 -2.65
N GLN A 165 19.84 -0.70 -3.27
CA GLN A 165 19.66 -2.13 -2.95
C GLN A 165 20.80 -3.00 -3.47
N LEU A 166 21.47 -2.61 -4.55
CA LEU A 166 22.59 -3.33 -5.14
C LEU A 166 23.87 -3.28 -4.30
N LEU A 167 23.94 -2.37 -3.32
CA LEU A 167 25.10 -2.13 -2.48
C LEU A 167 25.13 -3.06 -1.26
N THR A 168 26.10 -3.97 -1.22
CA THR A 168 26.24 -4.96 -0.13
C THR A 168 27.55 -4.78 0.64
N PRO A 169 27.66 -5.29 1.88
CA PRO A 169 28.95 -5.35 2.57
C PRO A 169 29.98 -6.16 1.76
N SER A 170 31.15 -5.59 1.48
CA SER A 170 32.20 -6.25 0.69
C SER A 170 32.88 -7.46 1.35
N GLY A 171 32.56 -7.74 2.62
CA GLY A 171 33.30 -8.69 3.45
C GLY A 171 34.61 -8.15 4.04
N SER A 172 34.94 -6.86 3.84
CA SER A 172 36.15 -6.23 4.37
C SER A 172 35.91 -4.75 4.75
N GLY A 173 36.14 -4.41 6.03
CA GLY A 173 36.04 -3.02 6.50
C GLY A 173 34.67 -2.39 6.26
N ALA A 174 34.65 -1.11 5.87
CA ALA A 174 33.44 -0.33 5.62
C ALA A 174 33.12 -0.18 4.11
N TYR A 175 33.79 -0.94 3.24
CA TYR A 175 33.55 -0.87 1.80
C TYR A 175 32.25 -1.58 1.44
N LEU A 176 31.48 -0.95 0.57
CA LEU A 176 30.35 -1.57 -0.11
C LEU A 176 30.84 -2.22 -1.41
N LYS A 177 30.18 -3.30 -1.83
CA LYS A 177 30.41 -4.02 -3.07
C LYS A 177 29.17 -3.86 -3.95
N ILE A 178 29.40 -3.70 -5.25
CA ILE A 178 28.35 -3.68 -6.27
C ILE A 178 28.81 -4.45 -7.50
N ARG A 179 27.95 -5.31 -8.03
CA ARG A 179 28.23 -6.07 -9.26
C ARG A 179 28.02 -5.17 -10.48
N ARG A 180 28.83 -5.40 -11.51
CA ARG A 180 28.59 -4.86 -12.85
C ARG A 180 27.26 -5.43 -13.33
N GLN A 181 26.35 -4.54 -13.71
CA GLN A 181 25.05 -4.92 -14.23
C GLN A 181 24.39 -3.78 -14.99
N VAL A 182 23.48 -4.14 -15.88
CA VAL A 182 22.60 -3.21 -16.59
C VAL A 182 21.17 -3.57 -16.25
N ILE A 183 20.39 -2.59 -15.80
CA ILE A 183 18.99 -2.76 -15.43
C ILE A 183 18.16 -1.81 -16.30
N ILE A 184 17.12 -2.35 -16.93
CA ILE A 184 16.08 -1.58 -17.61
C ILE A 184 14.77 -1.98 -16.95
N ASP A 185 14.08 -1.01 -16.38
CA ASP A 185 12.99 -1.30 -15.46
C ASP A 185 11.91 -0.23 -15.48
N GLY A 186 10.71 -0.63 -15.05
CA GLY A 186 9.50 0.17 -15.01
C GLY A 186 8.35 -0.70 -14.50
N PRO A 187 7.25 -0.09 -14.04
CA PRO A 187 6.15 -0.83 -13.44
C PRO A 187 5.31 -1.57 -14.48
N ARG A 188 4.86 -2.77 -14.13
CA ARG A 188 3.85 -3.54 -14.88
C ARG A 188 2.49 -2.83 -14.89
N LEU A 189 2.08 -2.29 -13.74
CA LEU A 189 0.78 -1.64 -13.56
C LEU A 189 0.93 -0.23 -12.98
N PRO A 190 0.15 0.76 -13.48
CA PRO A 190 0.28 2.16 -13.08
C PRO A 190 -0.17 2.46 -11.65
N HIS A 191 -1.18 1.75 -11.12
CA HIS A 191 -1.74 2.01 -9.79
C HIS A 191 -1.26 0.97 -8.77
N ARG A 192 -0.40 1.38 -7.83
CA ARG A 192 0.21 0.47 -6.85
C ARG A 192 0.01 1.03 -5.45
N GLY A 193 -1.14 0.70 -4.88
CA GLY A 193 -1.66 1.34 -3.69
C GLY A 193 -1.39 0.60 -2.38
N LEU A 194 -1.44 1.37 -1.31
CA LEU A 194 -1.59 0.89 0.06
C LEU A 194 -2.71 1.70 0.71
N LEU A 195 -3.75 1.02 1.18
CA LEU A 195 -4.82 1.64 1.97
C LEU A 195 -4.41 1.72 3.44
N LEU A 196 -4.55 2.92 4.01
CA LEU A 196 -4.46 3.16 5.46
C LEU A 196 -5.78 3.68 6.00
N ASP A 197 -6.33 2.95 6.97
CA ASP A 197 -7.48 3.37 7.76
C ASP A 197 -7.02 4.18 8.98
N THR A 198 -7.43 5.46 9.02
CA THR A 198 -7.16 6.35 10.15
C THR A 198 -8.40 6.70 10.97
N SER A 199 -9.52 6.04 10.69
CA SER A 199 -10.78 6.25 11.39
C SER A 199 -10.97 5.27 12.53
N ARG A 200 -10.80 3.96 12.27
CA ARG A 200 -10.98 2.92 13.30
C ARG A 200 -9.97 3.10 14.44
N HIS A 201 -8.76 3.55 14.11
CA HIS A 201 -7.81 4.12 15.06
C HIS A 201 -7.08 5.30 14.42
N TYR A 202 -6.82 6.34 15.21
CA TYR A 202 -6.00 7.48 14.76
C TYR A 202 -4.53 7.07 14.58
N LEU A 203 -3.92 7.45 13.45
CA LEU A 203 -2.49 7.30 13.21
C LEU A 203 -1.75 8.65 13.31
N PRO A 204 -0.72 8.77 14.16
CA PRO A 204 0.12 9.96 14.17
C PRO A 204 0.82 10.21 12.82
N LEU A 205 1.06 11.48 12.48
CA LEU A 205 1.72 11.86 11.22
C LEU A 205 3.10 11.21 11.02
N ALA A 206 3.82 10.96 12.12
CA ALA A 206 5.11 10.27 12.07
C ALA A 206 4.98 8.84 11.53
N ASP A 207 3.93 8.12 11.91
CA ASP A 207 3.65 6.76 11.48
C ASP A 207 3.23 6.71 10.01
N ILE A 208 2.43 7.69 9.56
CA ILE A 208 2.06 7.87 8.13
C ILE A 208 3.31 8.16 7.29
N ARG A 209 4.18 9.08 7.72
CA ARG A 209 5.46 9.37 7.03
C ARG A 209 6.37 8.15 6.97
N LEU A 210 6.46 7.37 8.05
CA LEU A 210 7.24 6.14 8.08
C LEU A 210 6.68 5.09 7.10
N THR A 211 5.37 5.01 6.96
CA THR A 211 4.72 4.20 5.93
C THR A 211 5.05 4.70 4.52
N LEU A 212 5.01 6.01 4.26
CA LEU A 212 5.39 6.60 2.97
C LEU A 212 6.87 6.32 2.60
N ASP A 213 7.78 6.32 3.58
CA ASP A 213 9.16 5.89 3.36
C ASP A 213 9.22 4.41 2.92
N ALA A 214 8.51 3.53 3.62
CA ALA A 214 8.47 2.12 3.29
C ALA A 214 7.80 1.83 1.93
N MET A 215 6.74 2.57 1.58
CA MET A 215 6.11 2.54 0.26
C MET A 215 7.11 2.90 -0.84
N SER A 216 7.91 3.97 -0.64
CA SER A 216 8.97 4.36 -1.58
C SER A 216 10.02 3.26 -1.76
N TYR A 217 10.41 2.56 -0.69
CA TYR A 217 11.38 1.45 -0.78
C TYR A 217 10.82 0.23 -1.51
N ASN A 218 9.50 0.09 -1.55
CA ASN A 218 8.78 -0.97 -2.25
C ASN A 218 8.22 -0.55 -3.62
N LYS A 219 8.52 0.69 -4.06
CA LYS A 219 8.02 1.27 -5.32
C LYS A 219 6.49 1.33 -5.45
N LEU A 220 5.77 1.37 -4.33
CA LEU A 220 4.35 1.75 -4.29
C LEU A 220 4.21 3.25 -4.57
N ASN A 221 3.13 3.66 -5.22
CA ASN A 221 2.94 5.03 -5.70
C ASN A 221 1.57 5.63 -5.37
N VAL A 222 0.68 4.92 -4.69
CA VAL A 222 -0.59 5.46 -4.21
C VAL A 222 -0.75 5.20 -2.72
N LEU A 223 -0.98 6.25 -1.94
CA LEU A 223 -1.54 6.15 -0.60
C LEU A 223 -3.04 6.36 -0.74
N HIS A 224 -3.80 5.28 -0.57
CA HIS A 224 -5.23 5.36 -0.40
C HIS A 224 -5.51 5.68 1.07
N TRP A 225 -5.94 6.90 1.35
CA TRP A 225 -6.16 7.35 2.71
C TRP A 225 -7.64 7.29 3.07
N HIS A 226 -8.04 6.16 3.67
CA HIS A 226 -9.34 5.98 4.29
C HIS A 226 -9.40 6.79 5.59
N ILE A 227 -9.77 8.07 5.44
CA ILE A 227 -9.51 9.10 6.45
C ILE A 227 -10.61 9.19 7.51
N VAL A 228 -11.84 8.77 7.18
CA VAL A 228 -13.03 8.83 8.05
C VAL A 228 -13.87 7.56 7.86
N ASP A 229 -14.61 7.16 8.90
CA ASP A 229 -15.53 6.00 8.91
C ASP A 229 -16.49 6.15 10.12
N ASP A 230 -17.27 5.14 10.47
CA ASP A 230 -18.19 5.09 11.62
C ASP A 230 -17.54 5.48 12.95
N ASN A 231 -16.28 5.07 13.14
CA ASN A 231 -15.58 5.12 14.41
C ASN A 231 -15.07 6.51 14.77
N SER A 232 -14.51 7.25 13.80
CA SER A 232 -14.09 8.64 14.03
C SER A 232 -14.04 9.48 12.75
N PHE A 233 -14.11 10.80 12.95
CA PHE A 233 -13.95 11.80 11.90
C PHE A 233 -12.72 12.68 12.20
N PRO A 234 -11.49 12.22 11.93
CA PRO A 234 -10.29 13.00 12.24
C PRO A 234 -9.99 14.10 11.21
N TYR A 235 -10.62 14.11 10.03
CA TYR A 235 -10.42 15.16 9.02
C TYR A 235 -10.96 16.51 9.51
N GLN A 236 -10.11 17.54 9.60
CA GLN A 236 -10.55 18.88 10.00
C GLN A 236 -11.04 19.69 8.79
N SER A 237 -12.34 19.62 8.53
CA SER A 237 -12.97 20.46 7.52
C SER A 237 -12.98 21.94 7.94
N GLU A 238 -12.71 22.86 7.01
CA GLU A 238 -12.83 24.30 7.23
C GLU A 238 -14.27 24.79 7.05
N THR A 239 -14.99 24.19 6.09
CA THR A 239 -16.41 24.43 5.78
C THR A 239 -17.33 23.83 6.84
N TYR A 240 -16.97 22.66 7.40
CA TYR A 240 -17.72 22.00 8.47
C TYR A 240 -16.85 21.65 9.69
N PRO A 241 -16.35 22.63 10.48
CA PRO A 241 -15.42 22.40 11.58
C PRO A 241 -15.97 21.47 12.68
N ASN A 242 -17.29 21.42 12.85
CA ASN A 242 -17.92 20.57 13.85
C ASN A 242 -17.73 19.07 13.56
N LEU A 243 -17.51 18.65 12.31
CA LEU A 243 -17.29 17.23 11.96
C LEU A 243 -16.16 16.63 12.78
N SER A 244 -14.98 17.25 12.80
CA SER A 244 -13.86 16.76 13.62
C SER A 244 -14.01 17.11 15.11
N LYS A 245 -14.63 18.24 15.43
CA LYS A 245 -14.82 18.66 16.82
C LYS A 245 -15.67 17.67 17.63
N GLU A 246 -16.65 17.04 16.98
CA GLU A 246 -17.61 16.12 17.62
C GLU A 246 -17.46 14.66 17.13
N GLY A 247 -16.84 14.45 15.97
CA GLY A 247 -16.60 13.14 15.39
C GLY A 247 -15.21 12.54 15.64
N ALA A 248 -14.18 13.33 15.96
CA ALA A 248 -12.86 12.78 16.27
C ALA A 248 -12.80 12.16 17.67
N TYR A 249 -11.91 11.19 17.89
CA TYR A 249 -11.72 10.57 19.20
C TYR A 249 -11.30 11.56 20.30
N HIS A 250 -10.47 12.53 19.94
CA HIS A 250 -9.99 13.57 20.83
C HIS A 250 -9.52 14.77 20.00
N SER A 251 -9.57 15.98 20.58
CA SER A 251 -9.12 17.22 19.91
C SER A 251 -7.66 17.20 19.42
N SER A 252 -6.82 16.31 19.97
CA SER A 252 -5.43 16.11 19.53
C SER A 252 -5.26 15.00 18.48
N MET A 253 -6.34 14.33 18.09
CA MET A 253 -6.37 13.21 17.13
C MET A 253 -7.10 13.66 15.87
N VAL A 254 -6.66 14.79 15.33
CA VAL A 254 -7.27 15.48 14.20
C VAL A 254 -6.17 15.77 13.18
N TYR A 255 -6.52 15.68 11.90
CA TYR A 255 -5.67 16.06 10.77
C TYR A 255 -6.13 17.43 10.27
N SER A 256 -5.39 18.47 10.65
CA SER A 256 -5.59 19.80 10.08
C SER A 256 -5.21 19.84 8.60
N ILE A 257 -5.72 20.81 7.85
CA ILE A 257 -5.31 21.05 6.45
C ILE A 257 -3.79 21.21 6.32
N ALA A 258 -3.13 21.83 7.30
CA ALA A 258 -1.67 21.94 7.33
C ALA A 258 -0.99 20.57 7.49
N ASN A 259 -1.56 19.66 8.29
CA ASN A 259 -1.04 18.30 8.43
C ASN A 259 -1.23 17.48 7.15
N ILE A 260 -2.38 17.60 6.52
CA ILE A 260 -2.70 16.91 5.26
C ILE A 260 -1.77 17.39 4.15
N ASN A 261 -1.59 18.70 4.01
CA ASN A 261 -0.64 19.29 3.06
C ASN A 261 0.79 18.83 3.30
N ASP A 262 1.23 18.71 4.56
CA ASP A 262 2.55 18.15 4.87
C ASP A 262 2.68 16.70 4.41
N ILE A 263 1.68 15.84 4.64
CA ILE A 263 1.67 14.45 4.18
C ILE A 263 1.69 14.37 2.65
N ILE A 264 0.87 15.18 1.96
CA ILE A 264 0.84 15.25 0.49
C ILE A 264 2.21 15.67 -0.06
N GLN A 265 2.86 16.68 0.53
CA GLN A 265 4.20 17.09 0.11
C GLN A 265 5.26 16.02 0.41
N TYR A 266 5.17 15.34 1.56
CA TYR A 266 6.08 14.25 1.91
C TYR A 266 5.96 13.07 0.95
N ALA A 267 4.73 12.74 0.53
CA ALA A 267 4.39 11.73 -0.46
C ALA A 267 4.87 12.13 -1.87
N ARG A 268 4.64 13.39 -2.29
CA ARG A 268 5.11 13.94 -3.58
C ARG A 268 6.62 13.79 -3.76
N LEU A 269 7.41 14.10 -2.73
CA LEU A 269 8.88 13.94 -2.75
C LEU A 269 9.36 12.47 -2.85
N ARG A 270 8.44 11.50 -2.83
CA ARG A 270 8.65 10.07 -3.01
C ARG A 270 7.90 9.51 -4.24
N GLY A 271 7.27 10.37 -5.02
CA GLY A 271 6.42 9.96 -6.14
C GLY A 271 5.26 9.09 -5.68
N ILE A 272 4.66 9.43 -4.53
CA ILE A 272 3.47 8.79 -3.99
C ILE A 272 2.35 9.81 -4.07
N TRP A 273 1.27 9.41 -4.71
CA TRP A 273 0.04 10.17 -4.82
C TRP A 273 -0.89 9.83 -3.66
N VAL A 274 -1.57 10.83 -3.08
CA VAL A 274 -2.51 10.64 -1.97
C VAL A 274 -3.92 10.77 -2.50
N ILE A 275 -4.69 9.68 -2.45
CA ILE A 275 -6.10 9.65 -2.83
C ILE A 275 -6.92 9.54 -1.54
N PRO A 276 -7.73 10.55 -1.19
CA PRO A 276 -8.59 10.46 -0.03
C PRO A 276 -9.81 9.57 -0.31
N GLU A 277 -10.29 8.90 0.73
CA GLU A 277 -11.60 8.27 0.74
C GLU A 277 -12.50 8.92 1.79
N PHE A 278 -13.69 9.31 1.35
CA PHE A 278 -14.79 9.73 2.20
C PHE A 278 -15.98 8.84 1.87
N ASP A 279 -16.02 7.68 2.51
CA ASP A 279 -17.01 6.66 2.23
C ASP A 279 -18.42 7.11 2.63
N THR A 280 -19.36 6.92 1.70
CA THR A 280 -20.79 7.17 1.87
C THR A 280 -21.61 6.25 0.95
N PRO A 281 -22.87 5.91 1.29
CA PRO A 281 -23.67 6.35 2.45
C PRO A 281 -23.50 5.48 3.70
N GLY A 282 -22.83 4.32 3.58
CA GLY A 282 -22.39 3.49 4.70
C GLY A 282 -21.34 4.22 5.56
N HIS A 283 -20.82 3.57 6.60
CA HIS A 283 -19.61 4.00 7.32
C HIS A 283 -19.57 5.48 7.76
N THR A 284 -20.72 6.06 8.10
CA THR A 284 -20.91 7.51 8.32
C THR A 284 -21.37 7.88 9.71
N ARG A 285 -21.38 6.94 10.67
CA ARG A 285 -21.86 7.20 12.04
C ARG A 285 -21.16 8.39 12.70
N SER A 286 -19.85 8.55 12.52
CA SER A 286 -19.09 9.67 13.11
C SER A 286 -19.51 11.05 12.57
N TRP A 287 -20.06 11.11 11.35
CA TRP A 287 -20.56 12.33 10.72
C TRP A 287 -21.81 12.83 11.44
N GLY A 288 -22.68 11.89 11.84
CA GLY A 288 -23.91 12.15 12.58
C GLY A 288 -23.70 12.62 14.02
N ASN A 289 -22.48 12.55 14.55
CA ASN A 289 -22.18 13.17 15.85
C ASN A 289 -22.36 14.69 15.78
N ALA A 290 -21.91 15.31 14.69
CA ALA A 290 -22.00 16.75 14.46
C ALA A 290 -23.30 17.15 13.74
N TYR A 291 -23.74 16.34 12.77
CA TYR A 291 -24.90 16.62 11.92
C TYR A 291 -25.83 15.41 11.87
N PRO A 292 -26.55 15.10 12.97
CA PRO A 292 -27.42 13.92 13.06
C PRO A 292 -28.53 13.91 12.00
N GLU A 293 -28.92 15.07 11.49
CA GLU A 293 -29.93 15.22 10.43
C GLU A 293 -29.51 14.64 9.08
N LEU A 294 -28.21 14.43 8.85
CA LEU A 294 -27.69 13.76 7.65
C LEU A 294 -27.98 12.26 7.64
N LEU A 295 -28.06 11.64 8.82
CA LEU A 295 -28.23 10.20 8.95
C LEU A 295 -29.71 9.82 9.08
N THR A 296 -29.99 8.56 8.77
CA THR A 296 -31.34 8.01 8.89
C THR A 296 -31.65 7.69 10.34
N THR A 297 -32.75 8.22 10.88
CA THR A 297 -33.32 7.76 12.15
C THR A 297 -33.91 6.35 12.00
N CYS A 298 -33.45 5.40 12.81
CA CYS A 298 -33.97 4.03 12.80
C CYS A 298 -35.18 3.85 13.73
N TYR A 299 -36.10 2.98 13.34
CA TYR A 299 -37.33 2.68 14.08
C TYR A 299 -37.37 1.23 14.54
N ASN A 300 -38.04 0.98 15.66
CA ASN A 300 -38.28 -0.37 16.17
C ASN A 300 -39.58 -0.98 15.58
N SER A 301 -39.86 -2.24 15.93
CA SER A 301 -41.08 -2.95 15.48
C SER A 301 -42.41 -2.33 15.95
N THR A 302 -42.38 -1.42 16.91
CA THR A 302 -43.56 -0.67 17.38
C THR A 302 -43.76 0.66 16.65
N GLY A 303 -42.92 0.98 15.66
CA GLY A 303 -42.98 2.21 14.89
C GLY A 303 -42.47 3.44 15.65
N GLN A 304 -41.64 3.25 16.68
CA GLN A 304 -41.01 4.35 17.44
C GLN A 304 -39.52 4.47 17.13
N PRO A 305 -38.94 5.69 17.11
CA PRO A 305 -37.49 5.86 16.99
C PRO A 305 -36.77 5.06 18.08
N ASN A 306 -35.75 4.29 17.69
CA ASN A 306 -35.03 3.40 18.62
C ASN A 306 -33.74 4.04 19.19
N GLY A 307 -33.50 5.32 18.88
CA GLY A 307 -32.31 6.07 19.30
C GLY A 307 -31.04 5.77 18.51
N ARG A 308 -31.09 4.93 17.49
CA ARG A 308 -29.96 4.65 16.59
C ARG A 308 -30.10 5.44 15.29
N LEU A 309 -28.95 5.79 14.73
CA LEU A 309 -28.81 6.31 13.38
C LEU A 309 -28.24 5.21 12.48
N GLY A 310 -28.69 5.18 11.23
CA GLY A 310 -28.18 4.29 10.18
C GLY A 310 -27.37 5.05 9.14
N PRO A 311 -27.31 4.54 7.90
CA PRO A 311 -26.65 5.21 6.78
C PRO A 311 -27.22 6.62 6.55
N ILE A 312 -26.48 7.43 5.79
CA ILE A 312 -26.94 8.72 5.27
C ILE A 312 -28.36 8.58 4.70
N ASP A 313 -29.22 9.57 4.96
CA ASP A 313 -30.60 9.61 4.48
C ASP A 313 -30.63 10.15 3.03
N PRO A 314 -30.80 9.28 2.02
CA PRO A 314 -30.69 9.69 0.63
C PRO A 314 -31.91 10.48 0.14
N THR A 315 -32.95 10.63 0.97
CA THR A 315 -34.22 11.25 0.57
C THR A 315 -34.24 12.76 0.79
N LYS A 316 -33.19 13.31 1.43
CA LYS A 316 -33.10 14.73 1.79
C LYS A 316 -32.17 15.49 0.84
N ASP A 317 -32.68 16.55 0.22
CA ASP A 317 -31.87 17.41 -0.66
C ASP A 317 -30.72 18.13 0.08
N SER A 318 -30.87 18.35 1.38
CA SER A 318 -29.82 18.93 2.23
C SER A 318 -28.57 18.07 2.29
N VAL A 319 -28.69 16.74 2.17
CA VAL A 319 -27.54 15.81 2.17
C VAL A 319 -26.66 16.05 0.94
N TYR A 320 -27.25 16.18 -0.25
CA TYR A 320 -26.48 16.42 -1.47
C TYR A 320 -25.84 17.82 -1.47
N SER A 321 -26.50 18.81 -0.87
CA SER A 321 -25.93 20.15 -0.69
C SER A 321 -24.73 20.12 0.27
N PHE A 322 -24.84 19.32 1.34
CA PHE A 322 -23.77 19.09 2.30
C PHE A 322 -22.55 18.43 1.64
N ILE A 323 -22.78 17.29 0.97
CA ILE A 323 -21.75 16.51 0.27
C ILE A 323 -21.07 17.36 -0.80
N SER A 324 -21.83 18.10 -1.61
CA SER A 324 -21.28 18.99 -2.64
C SER A 324 -20.33 20.04 -2.05
N THR A 325 -20.71 20.64 -0.93
CA THR A 325 -19.86 21.62 -0.23
C THR A 325 -18.60 20.96 0.34
N LEU A 326 -18.74 19.81 1.01
CA LEU A 326 -17.60 19.10 1.60
C LEU A 326 -16.64 18.59 0.52
N PHE A 327 -17.13 17.98 -0.56
CA PHE A 327 -16.30 17.46 -1.63
C PHE A 327 -15.64 18.56 -2.45
N THR A 328 -16.25 19.74 -2.56
CA THR A 328 -15.59 20.91 -3.13
C THR A 328 -14.32 21.27 -2.34
N GLU A 329 -14.38 21.22 -1.00
CA GLU A 329 -13.21 21.44 -0.14
C GLU A 329 -12.20 20.29 -0.28
N VAL A 330 -12.64 19.03 -0.22
CA VAL A 330 -11.76 17.86 -0.30
C VAL A 330 -10.95 17.87 -1.61
N VAL A 331 -11.58 18.15 -2.74
CA VAL A 331 -10.88 18.23 -4.05
C VAL A 331 -9.88 19.40 -4.11
N GLN A 332 -10.11 20.47 -3.36
CA GLN A 332 -9.13 21.58 -3.24
C GLN A 332 -7.95 21.21 -2.34
N VAL A 333 -8.20 20.46 -1.26
CA VAL A 333 -7.18 20.06 -0.28
C VAL A 333 -6.29 18.93 -0.82
N PHE A 334 -6.88 17.98 -1.56
CA PHE A 334 -6.19 16.83 -2.13
C PHE A 334 -6.05 17.01 -3.65
N PRO A 335 -4.94 17.58 -4.12
CA PRO A 335 -4.74 17.80 -5.54
C PRO A 335 -4.49 16.47 -6.26
N GLY A 336 -5.19 16.28 -7.37
CA GLY A 336 -5.20 15.05 -8.14
C GLY A 336 -6.63 14.74 -8.52
N SER A 337 -6.86 14.37 -9.79
CA SER A 337 -8.22 14.28 -10.34
C SER A 337 -9.00 13.05 -9.89
N TYR A 338 -8.84 12.57 -8.64
CA TYR A 338 -9.51 11.38 -8.13
C TYR A 338 -9.90 11.47 -6.66
N LEU A 339 -11.07 10.90 -6.34
CA LEU A 339 -11.64 10.80 -5.00
C LEU A 339 -12.29 9.41 -4.87
N HIS A 340 -11.96 8.68 -3.80
CA HIS A 340 -12.64 7.43 -3.49
C HIS A 340 -13.93 7.75 -2.72
N LEU A 341 -15.06 7.29 -3.25
CA LEU A 341 -16.40 7.58 -2.70
C LEU A 341 -16.89 6.47 -1.76
N GLY A 342 -16.13 5.39 -1.65
CA GLY A 342 -16.51 4.18 -0.95
C GLY A 342 -17.71 3.51 -1.60
N GLY A 343 -18.80 3.40 -0.86
CA GLY A 343 -20.08 2.82 -1.31
C GLY A 343 -20.20 1.32 -1.03
N ASP A 344 -19.48 0.81 -0.04
CA ASP A 344 -19.50 -0.58 0.41
C ASP A 344 -20.47 -0.84 1.57
N GLU A 345 -20.82 -2.12 1.74
CA GLU A 345 -21.51 -2.71 2.89
C GLU A 345 -22.76 -1.98 3.45
N VAL A 346 -23.50 -1.23 2.63
CA VAL A 346 -24.61 -0.38 3.12
C VAL A 346 -25.76 -1.21 3.75
N PRO A 347 -26.04 -1.05 5.06
CA PRO A 347 -27.09 -1.80 5.72
C PRO A 347 -28.48 -1.19 5.49
N PHE A 348 -29.32 -1.84 4.70
CA PHE A 348 -30.67 -1.34 4.38
C PHE A 348 -31.70 -1.43 5.52
N SER A 349 -31.39 -2.10 6.63
CA SER A 349 -32.35 -2.36 7.70
C SER A 349 -32.90 -1.07 8.35
N CYS A 350 -32.06 -0.04 8.52
CA CYS A 350 -32.48 1.23 9.08
C CYS A 350 -33.39 2.00 8.11
N TRP A 351 -33.04 2.06 6.82
CA TRP A 351 -33.89 2.63 5.78
C TRP A 351 -35.25 1.93 5.72
N ALA A 352 -35.26 0.60 5.79
CA ALA A 352 -36.49 -0.19 5.79
C ALA A 352 -37.40 0.08 7.01
N SER A 353 -36.81 0.49 8.14
CA SER A 353 -37.57 0.85 9.33
C SER A 353 -38.18 2.25 9.27
N ASN A 354 -37.64 3.16 8.45
CA ASN A 354 -37.97 4.58 8.51
C ASN A 354 -39.21 4.93 7.64
N PRO A 355 -40.30 5.45 8.24
CA PRO A 355 -41.55 5.70 7.51
C PRO A 355 -41.44 6.81 6.44
N ASP A 356 -40.57 7.80 6.64
CA ASP A 356 -40.37 8.87 5.66
C ASP A 356 -39.64 8.35 4.42
N ILE A 357 -38.65 7.48 4.60
CA ILE A 357 -37.96 6.80 3.50
C ILE A 357 -38.92 5.88 2.75
N ILE A 358 -39.75 5.11 3.47
CA ILE A 358 -40.77 4.27 2.84
C ILE A 358 -41.73 5.10 1.98
N LYS A 359 -42.19 6.25 2.50
CA LYS A 359 -43.05 7.19 1.76
C LYS A 359 -42.34 7.78 0.54
N TYR A 360 -41.06 8.12 0.65
CA TYR A 360 -40.26 8.57 -0.48
C TYR A 360 -40.15 7.48 -1.55
N MET A 361 -39.81 6.25 -1.18
CA MET A 361 -39.71 5.12 -2.11
C MET A 361 -41.04 4.82 -2.81
N ASP A 362 -42.17 4.94 -2.11
CA ASP A 362 -43.50 4.82 -2.72
C ASP A 362 -43.75 5.93 -3.75
N SER A 363 -43.36 7.17 -3.46
CA SER A 363 -43.49 8.30 -4.40
C SER A 363 -42.62 8.13 -5.65
N GLN A 364 -41.43 7.54 -5.49
CA GLN A 364 -40.48 7.28 -6.57
C GLN A 364 -40.73 5.93 -7.28
N LYS A 365 -41.76 5.18 -6.88
CA LYS A 365 -42.11 3.86 -7.43
C LYS A 365 -40.95 2.85 -7.39
N LEU A 366 -40.12 2.92 -6.34
CA LEU A 366 -38.99 2.02 -6.13
C LEU A 366 -39.39 0.70 -5.45
N GLY A 367 -40.61 0.62 -4.92
CA GLY A 367 -41.07 -0.51 -4.13
C GLY A 367 -40.29 -0.59 -2.81
N ARG A 368 -39.86 -1.80 -2.43
CA ARG A 368 -38.99 -2.04 -1.25
C ARG A 368 -37.60 -2.51 -1.67
N ASN A 369 -37.15 -2.10 -2.85
CA ASN A 369 -35.81 -2.38 -3.34
C ASN A 369 -34.87 -1.25 -2.91
N PHE A 370 -34.20 -1.42 -1.77
CA PHE A 370 -33.31 -0.41 -1.20
C PHE A 370 -31.99 -0.26 -1.96
N ALA A 371 -31.55 -1.28 -2.71
CA ALA A 371 -30.40 -1.15 -3.62
C ALA A 371 -30.67 -0.11 -4.72
N LYS A 372 -31.92 0.03 -5.19
CA LYS A 372 -32.29 1.13 -6.09
C LYS A 372 -32.30 2.51 -5.43
N LEU A 373 -32.53 2.57 -4.12
CA LEU A 373 -32.47 3.83 -3.37
C LEU A 373 -31.01 4.26 -3.17
N GLU A 374 -30.14 3.31 -2.81
CA GLU A 374 -28.69 3.49 -2.79
C GLU A 374 -28.16 3.90 -4.17
N GLU A 375 -28.61 3.25 -5.24
CA GLU A 375 -28.27 3.65 -6.60
C GLU A 375 -28.59 5.14 -6.83
N GLN A 376 -29.81 5.60 -6.53
CA GLN A 376 -30.16 7.01 -6.70
C GLN A 376 -29.26 7.96 -5.90
N TYR A 377 -28.83 7.55 -4.70
CA TYR A 377 -27.89 8.31 -3.90
C TYR A 377 -26.54 8.41 -4.60
N ILE A 378 -25.95 7.27 -4.97
CA ILE A 378 -24.59 7.23 -5.53
C ILE A 378 -24.54 7.95 -6.88
N HIS A 379 -25.56 7.82 -7.75
CA HIS A 379 -25.63 8.60 -8.99
C HIS A 379 -25.52 10.11 -8.74
N LYS A 380 -26.26 10.64 -7.76
CA LYS A 380 -26.19 12.07 -7.42
C LYS A 380 -24.83 12.48 -6.88
N VAL A 381 -24.16 11.61 -6.11
CA VAL A 381 -22.80 11.88 -5.62
C VAL A 381 -21.78 11.83 -6.77
N LEU A 382 -21.93 10.88 -7.71
CA LEU A 382 -21.12 10.82 -8.93
C LEU A 382 -21.28 12.07 -9.79
N ASP A 383 -22.50 12.61 -9.92
CA ASP A 383 -22.77 13.86 -10.63
C ASP A 383 -22.06 15.06 -9.97
N ILE A 384 -22.09 15.13 -8.64
CA ILE A 384 -21.36 16.15 -7.86
C ILE A 384 -19.86 16.07 -8.16
N VAL A 385 -19.27 14.88 -8.07
CA VAL A 385 -17.82 14.66 -8.25
C VAL A 385 -17.40 14.93 -9.69
N SER A 386 -18.23 14.55 -10.66
CA SER A 386 -18.02 14.84 -12.08
C SER A 386 -18.05 16.35 -12.36
N ALA A 387 -18.96 17.09 -11.73
CA ALA A 387 -19.03 18.55 -11.83
C ALA A 387 -17.79 19.25 -11.24
N LEU A 388 -17.08 18.60 -10.32
CA LEU A 388 -15.80 19.05 -9.77
C LEU A 388 -14.58 18.65 -10.63
N ASN A 389 -14.79 18.12 -11.85
CA ASN A 389 -13.73 17.61 -12.75
C ASN A 389 -12.83 16.55 -12.09
N THR A 390 -13.43 15.73 -11.23
CA THR A 390 -12.76 14.65 -10.49
C THR A 390 -13.31 13.31 -10.93
N THR A 391 -12.46 12.29 -10.98
CA THR A 391 -12.82 10.91 -11.32
C THR A 391 -13.10 10.12 -10.06
N ALA A 392 -14.27 9.49 -9.98
CA ALA A 392 -14.61 8.66 -8.84
C ALA A 392 -13.90 7.30 -8.88
N ILE A 393 -13.49 6.84 -7.70
CA ILE A 393 -13.21 5.43 -7.41
C ILE A 393 -14.31 4.94 -6.46
N VAL A 394 -14.84 3.75 -6.71
CA VAL A 394 -15.92 3.16 -5.90
C VAL A 394 -15.59 1.70 -5.56
N TRP A 395 -16.07 1.22 -4.42
CA TRP A 395 -16.06 -0.22 -4.14
C TRP A 395 -17.04 -0.96 -5.08
N GLN A 396 -16.85 -2.28 -5.20
CA GLN A 396 -17.54 -3.11 -6.19
C GLN A 396 -19.06 -3.11 -6.06
N GLU A 397 -19.60 -2.92 -4.85
CA GLU A 397 -21.04 -2.96 -4.56
C GLU A 397 -21.81 -1.95 -5.39
N VAL A 398 -21.21 -0.79 -5.65
CA VAL A 398 -21.80 0.23 -6.51
C VAL A 398 -22.08 -0.34 -7.91
N PHE A 399 -21.11 -1.07 -8.48
CA PHE A 399 -21.31 -1.74 -9.76
C PHE A 399 -22.29 -2.93 -9.64
N ASP A 400 -22.14 -3.74 -8.60
CA ASP A 400 -22.95 -4.96 -8.38
C ASP A 400 -24.44 -4.64 -8.21
N ASN A 401 -24.77 -3.49 -7.62
CA ASN A 401 -26.13 -3.01 -7.40
C ASN A 401 -26.76 -2.37 -8.65
N GLY A 402 -26.03 -2.34 -9.78
CA GLY A 402 -26.55 -1.92 -11.09
C GLY A 402 -26.53 -0.42 -11.34
N VAL A 403 -25.75 0.34 -10.55
CA VAL A 403 -25.56 1.79 -10.71
C VAL A 403 -24.95 2.06 -12.09
N SER A 404 -25.57 2.96 -12.87
CA SER A 404 -24.97 3.44 -14.11
C SER A 404 -23.77 4.33 -13.80
N LEU A 405 -22.57 3.82 -14.07
CA LEU A 405 -21.33 4.53 -13.82
C LEU A 405 -20.86 5.30 -15.07
N PRO A 406 -20.30 6.52 -14.92
CA PRO A 406 -19.50 7.12 -15.98
C PRO A 406 -18.36 6.18 -16.40
N ASN A 407 -18.04 6.12 -17.70
CA ASN A 407 -17.00 5.21 -18.23
C ASN A 407 -15.62 5.40 -17.59
N SER A 408 -15.32 6.59 -17.07
CA SER A 408 -14.07 6.91 -16.37
C SER A 408 -14.01 6.40 -14.93
N THR A 409 -15.15 6.03 -14.33
CA THR A 409 -15.22 5.56 -12.94
C THR A 409 -14.43 4.28 -12.78
N ILE A 410 -13.52 4.27 -11.79
CA ILE A 410 -12.72 3.10 -11.45
C ILE A 410 -13.50 2.27 -10.42
N VAL A 411 -13.64 0.97 -10.67
CA VAL A 411 -14.27 0.06 -9.72
C VAL A 411 -13.20 -0.76 -8.99
N HIS A 412 -13.25 -0.78 -7.67
CA HIS A 412 -12.28 -1.45 -6.82
C HIS A 412 -12.87 -2.77 -6.27
N VAL A 413 -12.32 -3.90 -6.74
CA VAL A 413 -12.77 -5.24 -6.38
C VAL A 413 -12.06 -5.72 -5.13
N TRP A 414 -12.83 -5.94 -4.06
CA TRP A 414 -12.30 -6.23 -2.71
C TRP A 414 -12.76 -7.57 -2.13
N THR A 415 -13.73 -8.25 -2.73
CA THR A 415 -14.25 -9.51 -2.18
C THR A 415 -14.71 -10.51 -3.25
N GLY A 416 -15.19 -11.66 -2.79
CA GLY A 416 -15.84 -12.68 -3.60
C GLY A 416 -14.95 -13.35 -4.67
N SER A 417 -15.59 -13.81 -5.74
CA SER A 417 -14.91 -14.40 -6.90
C SER A 417 -14.31 -13.29 -7.78
N TRP A 418 -13.25 -12.66 -7.26
CA TRP A 418 -12.66 -11.45 -7.85
C TRP A 418 -12.32 -11.61 -9.33
N LYS A 419 -11.89 -12.79 -9.80
CA LYS A 419 -11.63 -13.06 -11.23
C LYS A 419 -12.86 -12.84 -12.10
N THR A 420 -14.00 -13.40 -11.66
CA THR A 420 -15.28 -13.26 -12.35
C THR A 420 -15.76 -11.82 -12.31
N GLU A 421 -15.55 -11.13 -11.19
CA GLU A 421 -15.97 -9.75 -11.01
C GLU A 421 -15.17 -8.79 -11.90
N LEU A 422 -13.84 -8.93 -11.94
CA LEU A 422 -12.99 -8.21 -12.88
C LEU A 422 -13.41 -8.43 -14.34
N SER A 423 -13.75 -9.67 -14.72
CA SER A 423 -14.25 -9.96 -16.08
C SER A 423 -15.55 -9.22 -16.40
N LYS A 424 -16.51 -9.18 -15.47
CA LYS A 424 -17.79 -8.49 -15.66
C LYS A 424 -17.60 -6.98 -15.79
N ILE A 425 -16.88 -6.37 -14.86
CA ILE A 425 -16.68 -4.92 -14.82
C ILE A 425 -15.89 -4.44 -16.04
N THR A 426 -14.81 -5.13 -16.39
CA THR A 426 -14.02 -4.76 -17.56
C THR A 426 -14.77 -5.01 -18.87
N ALA A 427 -15.65 -6.02 -18.94
CA ALA A 427 -16.54 -6.21 -20.08
C ALA A 427 -17.60 -5.10 -20.20
N ALA A 428 -18.00 -4.49 -19.08
CA ALA A 428 -18.84 -3.30 -19.05
C ALA A 428 -18.08 -2.01 -19.43
N GLY A 429 -16.75 -2.07 -19.59
CA GLY A 429 -15.93 -0.97 -20.09
C GLY A 429 -15.30 -0.09 -19.00
N HIS A 430 -15.39 -0.49 -17.73
CA HIS A 430 -14.83 0.28 -16.61
C HIS A 430 -13.40 -0.13 -16.27
N PRO A 431 -12.51 0.82 -15.94
CA PRO A 431 -11.24 0.52 -15.30
C PRO A 431 -11.43 -0.15 -13.93
N VAL A 432 -10.48 -1.01 -13.55
CA VAL A 432 -10.55 -1.81 -12.33
C VAL A 432 -9.27 -1.74 -11.49
N LEU A 433 -9.46 -1.84 -10.18
CA LEU A 433 -8.42 -2.10 -9.18
C LEU A 433 -8.75 -3.38 -8.42
N LEU A 434 -7.72 -4.08 -7.95
CA LEU A 434 -7.85 -5.29 -7.14
C LEU A 434 -7.24 -5.11 -5.75
N SER A 435 -8.00 -5.46 -4.71
CA SER A 435 -7.48 -5.64 -3.35
C SER A 435 -7.94 -6.94 -2.68
N ALA A 436 -8.88 -7.69 -3.28
CA ALA A 436 -9.53 -8.84 -2.66
C ALA A 436 -8.59 -9.93 -2.11
N CYS A 437 -7.40 -10.08 -2.68
CA CYS A 437 -6.40 -11.03 -2.23
C CYS A 437 -5.33 -10.42 -1.32
N TRP A 438 -5.37 -9.11 -1.03
CA TRP A 438 -4.34 -8.33 -0.34
C TRP A 438 -4.84 -7.60 0.91
N TYR A 439 -5.81 -8.18 1.62
CA TYR A 439 -6.22 -7.74 2.96
C TYR A 439 -5.17 -8.15 3.98
N LEU A 440 -4.36 -7.18 4.40
CA LEU A 440 -3.25 -7.39 5.31
C LEU A 440 -3.73 -7.46 6.77
N ASP A 441 -4.78 -6.74 7.13
CA ASP A 441 -5.41 -6.77 8.46
C ASP A 441 -5.84 -8.21 8.85
N HIS A 442 -6.23 -9.04 7.87
CA HIS A 442 -6.43 -10.48 7.98
C HIS A 442 -5.09 -11.22 8.21
N THR A 443 -4.63 -11.22 9.47
CA THR A 443 -3.45 -11.97 9.89
C THR A 443 -3.73 -13.47 9.82
N ALA A 444 -2.89 -14.20 9.09
CA ALA A 444 -2.85 -15.66 9.13
C ALA A 444 -1.65 -16.12 9.98
N GLU A 445 -1.30 -17.40 9.88
CA GLU A 445 -0.06 -17.93 10.45
C GLU A 445 1.19 -17.21 9.87
N GLY A 446 2.32 -17.27 10.58
CA GLY A 446 3.54 -16.59 10.17
C GLY A 446 3.99 -16.96 8.74
N GLY A 447 4.49 -15.97 7.98
CA GLY A 447 4.93 -16.18 6.58
C GLY A 447 3.82 -16.12 5.53
N ASP A 448 2.67 -15.53 5.86
CA ASP A 448 1.51 -15.34 4.99
C ASP A 448 1.78 -14.45 3.75
N TRP A 449 2.94 -13.80 3.63
CA TRP A 449 3.35 -13.06 2.43
C TRP A 449 3.23 -13.88 1.14
N LYS A 450 3.40 -15.21 1.22
CA LYS A 450 3.25 -16.12 0.07
C LYS A 450 1.85 -16.06 -0.54
N LYS A 451 0.80 -15.93 0.29
CA LYS A 451 -0.59 -15.82 -0.17
C LYS A 451 -0.82 -14.55 -1.01
N PHE A 452 -0.17 -13.47 -0.60
CA PHE A 452 -0.20 -12.19 -1.30
C PHE A 452 0.63 -12.23 -2.58
N TYR A 453 1.77 -12.92 -2.55
CA TYR A 453 2.68 -13.01 -3.68
C TYR A 453 2.14 -13.86 -4.85
N VAL A 454 1.36 -14.91 -4.57
CA VAL A 454 0.77 -15.74 -5.64
C VAL A 454 -0.41 -15.08 -6.34
N CYS A 455 -0.99 -14.02 -5.76
CA CYS A 455 -2.08 -13.29 -6.40
C CYS A 455 -1.56 -12.49 -7.62
N ASP A 456 -2.10 -12.79 -8.79
CA ASP A 456 -1.81 -12.05 -10.03
C ASP A 456 -3.06 -11.29 -10.50
N PRO A 457 -3.07 -9.95 -10.48
CA PRO A 457 -4.22 -9.16 -10.93
C PRO A 457 -4.57 -9.39 -12.41
N MET A 458 -3.64 -9.88 -13.24
CA MET A 458 -3.92 -10.14 -14.66
C MET A 458 -4.50 -11.54 -14.92
N ASP A 459 -4.64 -12.39 -13.90
CA ASP A 459 -5.13 -13.76 -14.02
C ASP A 459 -6.67 -13.83 -13.97
N PHE A 460 -7.33 -13.17 -14.92
CA PHE A 460 -8.78 -13.22 -15.13
C PHE A 460 -9.15 -13.30 -16.63
N PRO A 461 -10.30 -13.89 -16.99
CA PRO A 461 -10.75 -13.95 -18.39
C PRO A 461 -11.02 -12.55 -18.99
N GLY A 462 -10.37 -12.17 -20.09
CA GLY A 462 -10.63 -10.87 -20.74
C GLY A 462 -9.56 -10.37 -21.72
N PHE A 463 -9.23 -11.14 -22.76
CA PHE A 463 -8.06 -10.90 -23.66
C PHE A 463 -7.94 -9.46 -24.24
N ASN A 464 -9.05 -8.74 -24.43
CA ASN A 464 -9.06 -7.37 -25.00
C ASN A 464 -9.33 -6.25 -23.97
N THR A 465 -9.64 -6.60 -22.71
CA THR A 465 -9.99 -5.63 -21.65
C THR A 465 -8.89 -5.48 -20.60
N SER A 466 -7.76 -6.17 -20.77
CA SER A 466 -6.58 -6.10 -19.89
C SER A 466 -6.03 -4.68 -19.67
N ARG A 467 -6.20 -3.78 -20.65
CA ARG A 467 -5.84 -2.35 -20.51
C ARG A 467 -6.65 -1.57 -19.47
N LEU A 468 -7.79 -2.12 -19.03
CA LEU A 468 -8.64 -1.55 -17.99
C LEU A 468 -8.18 -1.99 -16.59
N MET A 469 -7.32 -3.01 -16.47
CA MET A 469 -6.67 -3.36 -15.21
C MET A 469 -5.60 -2.31 -14.89
N LEU A 470 -5.89 -1.41 -13.96
CA LEU A 470 -4.98 -0.32 -13.59
C LEU A 470 -3.95 -0.77 -12.55
N GLY A 471 -4.24 -1.83 -11.80
CA GLY A 471 -3.39 -2.29 -10.72
C GLY A 471 -4.20 -2.74 -9.51
N GLY A 472 -3.76 -2.35 -8.33
CA GLY A 472 -4.41 -2.76 -7.11
C GLY A 472 -3.73 -2.23 -5.87
N GLU A 473 -4.28 -2.64 -4.73
CA GLU A 473 -3.91 -2.10 -3.44
C GLU A 473 -3.80 -3.19 -2.39
N ALA A 474 -2.79 -3.09 -1.53
CA ALA A 474 -2.80 -3.83 -0.28
C ALA A 474 -3.58 -3.02 0.76
N CYS A 475 -4.52 -3.66 1.46
CA CYS A 475 -5.38 -2.97 2.42
C CYS A 475 -4.94 -3.23 3.85
N MET A 476 -4.81 -2.17 4.65
CA MET A 476 -4.59 -2.25 6.09
C MET A 476 -5.73 -1.52 6.82
N TRP A 477 -6.84 -2.23 6.98
CA TRP A 477 -7.96 -1.79 7.80
C TRP A 477 -7.59 -1.72 9.28
N GLY A 478 -8.25 -0.81 10.00
CA GLY A 478 -7.81 -0.29 11.28
C GLY A 478 -8.43 -0.93 12.51
N GLU A 479 -9.37 -1.87 12.41
CA GLU A 479 -10.14 -2.40 13.56
C GLU A 479 -9.24 -2.97 14.67
N PHE A 480 -8.12 -3.55 14.28
CA PHE A 480 -7.12 -4.14 15.19
C PHE A 480 -5.71 -3.60 14.97
N VAL A 481 -5.61 -2.42 14.34
CA VAL A 481 -4.34 -1.84 13.88
C VAL A 481 -4.25 -0.39 14.31
N ASP A 482 -3.18 -0.04 15.03
CA ASP A 482 -2.85 1.31 15.43
C ASP A 482 -1.33 1.54 15.33
N LYS A 483 -0.85 2.69 15.82
CA LYS A 483 0.59 3.02 15.82
C LYS A 483 1.51 1.96 16.45
N ASN A 484 1.00 1.10 17.32
CA ASN A 484 1.81 0.14 18.05
C ASN A 484 2.12 -1.12 17.24
N ASN A 485 1.33 -1.43 16.22
CA ASN A 485 1.48 -2.66 15.44
C ASN A 485 1.42 -2.46 13.91
N ILE A 486 1.14 -1.26 13.43
CA ILE A 486 0.91 -0.99 12.00
C ILE A 486 2.10 -1.39 11.12
N HIS A 487 3.33 -0.93 11.39
CA HIS A 487 4.47 -1.20 10.52
C HIS A 487 4.87 -2.68 10.46
N PRO A 488 5.04 -3.42 11.58
CA PRO A 488 5.37 -4.85 11.49
C PRO A 488 4.24 -5.67 10.90
N ARG A 489 2.99 -5.21 11.00
CA ARG A 489 1.86 -5.83 10.32
C ARG A 489 1.92 -5.56 8.82
N ILE A 490 2.17 -4.34 8.35
CA ILE A 490 2.26 -4.05 6.90
C ILE A 490 3.50 -4.71 6.29
N TRP A 491 4.66 -4.57 6.92
CA TRP A 491 5.96 -4.90 6.33
C TRP A 491 6.56 -6.17 6.92
N PRO A 492 7.03 -7.11 6.10
CA PRO A 492 7.24 -7.02 4.66
C PRO A 492 6.08 -7.59 3.82
N ARG A 493 4.89 -7.83 4.39
CA ARG A 493 3.78 -8.49 3.67
C ARG A 493 3.29 -7.69 2.46
N ALA A 494 3.13 -6.37 2.60
CA ALA A 494 2.78 -5.48 1.49
C ALA A 494 3.84 -5.46 0.39
N SER A 495 5.11 -5.79 0.70
CA SER A 495 6.18 -5.90 -0.31
C SER A 495 5.85 -6.98 -1.35
N ALA A 496 5.13 -8.05 -0.96
CA ALA A 496 4.67 -9.09 -1.87
C ALA A 496 3.72 -8.54 -2.93
N ALA A 497 2.68 -7.81 -2.51
CA ALA A 497 1.77 -7.13 -3.43
C ALA A 497 2.51 -6.11 -4.30
N ALA A 498 3.42 -5.33 -3.71
CA ALA A 498 4.22 -4.35 -4.43
C ALA A 498 5.04 -4.97 -5.57
N GLU A 499 5.65 -6.14 -5.34
CA GLU A 499 6.36 -6.86 -6.41
C GLU A 499 5.42 -7.37 -7.49
N ARG A 500 4.23 -7.87 -7.14
CA ARG A 500 3.25 -8.34 -8.13
C ARG A 500 2.66 -7.25 -9.02
N LEU A 501 2.64 -6.02 -8.51
CA LEU A 501 2.19 -4.84 -9.21
C LEU A 501 3.32 -4.16 -10.02
N TRP A 502 4.58 -4.39 -9.65
CA TRP A 502 5.76 -3.82 -10.33
C TRP A 502 6.35 -4.75 -11.38
N SER A 503 6.68 -5.99 -11.01
CA SER A 503 7.47 -6.91 -11.84
C SER A 503 6.63 -7.54 -12.95
N GLU A 504 7.20 -7.61 -14.14
CA GLU A 504 6.57 -8.24 -15.32
C GLU A 504 6.28 -9.73 -15.10
N PHE A 505 7.20 -10.42 -14.41
CA PHE A 505 7.12 -11.85 -14.12
C PHE A 505 7.31 -12.12 -12.62
N ALA A 506 6.61 -13.13 -12.14
CA ALA A 506 6.78 -13.64 -10.79
C ALA A 506 7.94 -14.63 -10.72
N ASP A 507 8.74 -14.51 -9.67
CA ASP A 507 9.66 -15.57 -9.28
C ASP A 507 8.94 -16.76 -8.65
N ASP A 508 9.63 -17.90 -8.58
CA ASP A 508 9.24 -18.96 -7.66
C ASP A 508 9.35 -18.51 -6.20
N LEU A 509 8.63 -19.19 -5.31
CA LEU A 509 8.53 -18.79 -3.90
C LEU A 509 9.85 -18.88 -3.14
N ASP A 510 10.79 -19.76 -3.51
CA ASP A 510 12.09 -19.85 -2.83
C ASP A 510 12.98 -18.66 -3.21
N THR A 511 13.07 -18.35 -4.50
CA THR A 511 13.79 -17.17 -4.99
C THR A 511 13.23 -15.89 -4.38
N ALA A 512 11.89 -15.73 -4.37
CA ALA A 512 11.25 -14.59 -3.74
C ALA A 512 11.50 -14.55 -2.22
N ALA A 513 11.43 -15.69 -1.51
CA ALA A 513 11.69 -15.74 -0.07
C ALA A 513 13.08 -15.20 0.29
N ARG A 514 14.11 -15.60 -0.47
CA ARG A 514 15.50 -15.19 -0.23
C ARG A 514 15.72 -13.69 -0.45
N ARG A 515 15.10 -13.11 -1.49
CA ARG A 515 15.13 -11.66 -1.74
C ARG A 515 14.32 -10.87 -0.72
N LEU A 516 13.17 -11.39 -0.30
CA LEU A 516 12.31 -10.75 0.70
C LEU A 516 12.98 -10.73 2.09
N GLU A 517 13.71 -11.78 2.45
CA GLU A 517 14.51 -11.83 3.67
C GLU A 517 15.56 -10.71 3.69
N GLU A 518 16.31 -10.55 2.58
CA GLU A 518 17.26 -9.45 2.43
C GLU A 518 16.55 -8.08 2.53
N HIS A 519 15.41 -7.93 1.86
CA HIS A 519 14.65 -6.68 1.84
C HIS A 519 14.07 -6.30 3.20
N ALA A 520 13.56 -7.25 3.97
CA ALA A 520 13.12 -7.02 5.35
C ALA A 520 14.28 -6.53 6.22
N CYS A 521 15.48 -7.11 6.08
CA CYS A 521 16.67 -6.57 6.75
C CYS A 521 17.03 -5.15 6.28
N ARG A 522 16.89 -4.83 4.98
CA ARG A 522 17.11 -3.47 4.45
C ARG A 522 16.14 -2.46 5.07
N MET A 523 14.86 -2.79 5.14
CA MET A 523 13.84 -1.96 5.78
C MET A 523 14.15 -1.71 7.26
N ASN A 524 14.48 -2.75 8.02
CA ASN A 524 14.87 -2.63 9.43
C ASN A 524 16.12 -1.75 9.65
N ARG A 525 17.14 -1.87 8.78
CA ARG A 525 18.33 -0.98 8.80
C ARG A 525 18.01 0.48 8.50
N ARG A 526 16.93 0.74 7.78
CA ARG A 526 16.41 2.08 7.47
C ARG A 526 15.41 2.59 8.52
N GLY A 527 15.17 1.81 9.59
CA GLY A 527 14.27 2.19 10.68
C GLY A 527 12.79 1.86 10.42
N ILE A 528 12.46 1.10 9.38
CA ILE A 528 11.11 0.58 9.15
C ILE A 528 10.98 -0.73 9.95
N PRO A 529 10.11 -0.83 10.96
CA PRO A 529 9.90 -2.08 11.70
C PRO A 529 9.21 -3.10 10.80
N ALA A 530 9.99 -3.97 10.16
CA ALA A 530 9.49 -5.06 9.34
C ALA A 530 9.62 -6.38 10.10
N GLN A 531 8.53 -7.15 10.19
CA GLN A 531 8.57 -8.46 10.84
C GLN A 531 9.40 -9.48 10.03
N PRO A 532 9.90 -10.56 10.64
CA PRO A 532 10.59 -11.64 9.91
C PRO A 532 9.66 -12.29 8.86
N PRO A 533 10.06 -12.37 7.57
CA PRO A 533 9.19 -12.94 6.54
C PRO A 533 9.19 -14.47 6.50
N ASN A 534 10.32 -15.13 6.77
CA ASN A 534 10.49 -16.56 6.50
C ASN A 534 10.85 -17.39 7.74
N GLY A 535 10.42 -16.95 8.93
CA GLY A 535 10.67 -17.67 10.18
C GLY A 535 11.99 -17.29 10.84
N SER A 536 12.69 -18.28 11.42
CA SER A 536 13.89 -18.01 12.22
C SER A 536 15.06 -17.54 11.34
N GLY A 537 15.70 -16.46 11.76
CA GLY A 537 16.80 -15.81 11.05
C GLY A 537 17.37 -14.64 11.85
N PHE A 538 18.30 -13.88 11.25
CA PHE A 538 18.83 -12.68 11.88
C PHE A 538 19.26 -11.63 10.85
N CYS A 539 19.13 -10.36 11.23
CA CYS A 539 19.65 -9.22 10.49
C CYS A 539 20.63 -8.47 11.38
N VAL A 540 21.84 -8.19 10.89
CA VAL A 540 22.73 -7.22 11.56
C VAL A 540 22.23 -5.81 11.24
N VAL A 541 21.62 -5.15 12.22
CA VAL A 541 21.08 -3.78 12.15
C VAL A 541 22.07 -2.77 12.73
#